data_AF-U7V916-F1
#
_entry.id   AF-U7V916-F1
#
_cell.length_a   1.000
_cell.length_b   1.000
_cell.length_c   1.000
_cell.angle_alpha   90.00
_cell.angle_beta   90.00
_cell.angle_gamma   90.00
#
_symmetry.space_group_name_H-M   'P 1'
#
loop_
_entity.id
_entity.type
_entity.pdbx_description
1 polymer ?
#
loop_
_entity_poly.entity_id
_entity_poly.type
_entity_poly.pdbx_seq_one_letter_code
_entity_poly.pdbx_strand_id
1 'polypeptide(L)'
;MGKVIAICISENKGTEKVVVESGVLIKNFGLEKDAHGGNWHRQISLLELEKIDDFNNKGGNVDFGAFGENLIIQGIDLKNLAVGSILQIGTALLEITQKGKQCHHHCKIYHRVGDCIMPREGVFAKVLKGGIIFPNDEIKIIKSPITLEACVGSYSEAIIAINKGANRVELCENLFEGGTTPSYGTIKKVRELAIPAFVMIRPRGGDFCYSQAEIEIMKEDIKVCKELGVLGVVFGVLTKDNKIDYPLLKELVELAKPMSITFHKAIDEIENPENEILTLAEVGIDRILTSGKKATAFEGAELLNKFIKIAQDKIKIIVCGGVTSDNFQQINKLIPSTEYHGKKIV
;
A
#
# COMPACT_ATOMS: atom_id res chain seq x y z
N MET A 1 16.24 2.96 5.17
CA MET A 1 16.70 4.13 4.38
C MET A 1 16.88 3.68 2.96
N GLY A 2 16.27 4.39 2.00
CA GLY A 2 16.39 4.04 0.59
C GLY A 2 17.72 4.46 0.00
N LYS A 3 18.18 3.77 -1.05
CA LYS A 3 19.38 4.13 -1.80
C LYS A 3 19.20 3.94 -3.29
N VAL A 4 19.86 4.78 -4.09
CA VAL A 4 20.08 4.53 -5.52
C VAL A 4 21.18 3.48 -5.65
N ILE A 5 20.92 2.40 -6.37
CA ILE A 5 21.90 1.33 -6.64
C ILE A 5 22.57 1.56 -7.99
N ALA A 6 21.77 1.83 -9.02
CA ALA A 6 22.26 2.08 -10.36
C ALA A 6 21.38 3.08 -11.10
N ILE A 7 22.01 3.78 -12.04
CA ILE A 7 21.40 4.77 -12.93
C ILE A 7 21.61 4.26 -14.35
N CYS A 8 20.54 4.19 -15.13
CA CYS A 8 20.54 3.59 -16.46
C CYS A 8 19.91 4.53 -17.49
N ILE A 9 20.57 4.68 -18.64
CA ILE A 9 20.10 5.46 -19.79
C ILE A 9 20.16 4.64 -21.08
N SER A 10 19.35 5.04 -22.06
CA SER A 10 19.39 4.53 -23.43
C SER A 10 19.36 5.70 -24.39
N GLU A 11 20.23 5.73 -25.40
CA GLU A 11 20.21 6.80 -26.41
C GLU A 11 19.00 6.69 -27.35
N ASN A 12 18.47 5.48 -27.56
CA ASN A 12 17.37 5.22 -28.46
C ASN A 12 16.23 4.46 -27.77
N LYS A 13 14.99 4.71 -28.18
CA LYS A 13 13.84 3.95 -27.66
C LYS A 13 13.91 2.49 -28.13
N GLY A 14 13.53 1.55 -27.26
CA GLY A 14 13.55 0.13 -27.58
C GLY A 14 14.94 -0.52 -27.58
N THR A 15 15.99 0.21 -27.16
CA THR A 15 17.26 -0.40 -26.77
C THR A 15 17.29 -0.68 -25.28
N GLU A 16 18.14 -1.63 -24.91
CA GLU A 16 18.47 -1.86 -23.51
C GLU A 16 19.18 -0.63 -22.95
N LYS A 17 18.91 -0.31 -21.68
CA LYS A 17 19.59 0.79 -21.02
C LYS A 17 20.92 0.30 -20.46
N VAL A 18 21.90 1.19 -20.42
CA VAL A 18 23.24 0.93 -19.89
C VAL A 18 23.46 1.72 -18.62
N VAL A 19 24.22 1.16 -17.69
CA VAL A 19 24.57 1.80 -16.43
C VAL A 19 25.51 2.99 -16.68
N VAL A 20 25.28 4.09 -15.95
CA VAL A 20 26.13 5.29 -15.96
C VAL A 20 26.57 5.66 -14.54
N GLU A 21 27.71 6.33 -14.44
CA GLU A 21 28.31 6.73 -13.16
C GLU A 21 27.50 7.82 -12.42
N SER A 22 26.72 8.61 -13.15
CA SER A 22 25.87 9.66 -12.61
C SER A 22 24.72 10.00 -13.57
N GLY A 23 23.69 10.65 -13.04
CA GLY A 23 22.51 11.06 -13.80
C GLY A 23 22.14 12.51 -13.54
N VAL A 24 21.77 13.25 -14.59
CA VAL A 24 21.23 14.61 -14.47
C VAL A 24 19.71 14.56 -14.63
N LEU A 25 18.97 14.78 -13.55
CA LEU A 25 17.52 14.89 -13.58
C LEU A 25 17.11 16.31 -13.99
N ILE A 26 16.30 16.41 -15.04
CA ILE A 26 15.80 17.67 -15.58
C ILE A 26 14.30 17.79 -15.31
N LYS A 27 13.91 18.91 -14.67
CA LYS A 27 12.52 19.21 -14.32
C LYS A 27 11.61 19.12 -15.55
N ASN A 28 10.47 18.46 -15.40
CA ASN A 28 9.49 18.23 -16.47
C ASN A 28 10.06 17.52 -17.71
N PHE A 29 11.17 16.80 -17.59
CA PHE A 29 11.77 16.07 -18.70
C PHE A 29 12.13 14.64 -18.32
N GLY A 30 12.86 14.40 -17.23
CA GLY A 30 13.36 13.08 -16.88
C GLY A 30 14.88 13.07 -16.77
N LEU A 31 15.50 11.96 -17.16
CA LEU A 31 16.95 11.78 -17.08
C LEU A 31 17.62 12.29 -18.37
N GLU A 32 18.61 13.16 -18.23
CA GLU A 32 19.39 13.65 -19.37
C GLU A 32 20.01 12.49 -20.16
N LYS A 33 20.05 12.61 -21.49
CA LYS A 33 20.56 11.60 -22.44
C LYS A 33 19.75 10.30 -22.51
N ASP A 34 18.62 10.20 -21.81
CA ASP A 34 17.72 9.08 -21.95
C ASP A 34 16.61 9.32 -22.98
N ALA A 35 16.44 8.36 -23.90
CA ALA A 35 15.47 8.40 -24.99
C ALA A 35 14.01 8.44 -24.54
N HIS A 36 13.73 8.09 -23.27
CA HIS A 36 12.39 8.12 -22.71
C HIS A 36 12.07 9.45 -22.01
N GLY A 37 13.03 10.39 -21.97
CA GLY A 37 12.82 11.75 -21.49
C GLY A 37 11.80 12.52 -22.34
N GLY A 38 11.11 13.47 -21.70
CA GLY A 38 10.13 14.36 -22.30
C GLY A 38 9.13 14.93 -21.29
N ASN A 39 8.27 15.85 -21.74
CA ASN A 39 7.24 16.44 -20.89
C ASN A 39 5.97 15.56 -20.84
N TRP A 40 6.05 14.47 -20.09
CA TRP A 40 4.95 13.54 -19.88
C TRP A 40 4.99 12.94 -18.47
N HIS A 41 4.06 12.06 -18.09
CA HIS A 41 3.94 11.59 -16.71
C HIS A 41 4.93 10.48 -16.32
N ARG A 42 5.55 9.76 -17.27
CA ARG A 42 6.52 8.67 -16.99
C ARG A 42 7.95 9.08 -17.36
N GLN A 43 8.45 10.12 -16.69
CA GLN A 43 9.75 10.72 -17.02
C GLN A 43 10.92 9.88 -16.52
N ILE A 44 10.73 9.17 -15.41
CA ILE A 44 11.69 8.29 -14.76
C ILE A 44 11.00 6.97 -14.45
N SER A 45 11.62 5.84 -14.79
CA SER A 45 11.23 4.51 -14.32
C SER A 45 12.11 4.05 -13.15
N LEU A 46 11.49 3.51 -12.11
CA LEU A 46 12.10 2.99 -10.90
C LEU A 46 11.80 1.49 -10.77
N LEU A 47 12.76 0.73 -10.27
CA LEU A 47 12.63 -0.70 -10.00
C LEU A 47 13.42 -1.07 -8.74
N GLU A 48 12.83 -1.92 -7.90
CA GLU A 48 13.48 -2.44 -6.69
C GLU A 48 14.55 -3.48 -7.06
N LEU A 49 15.74 -3.37 -6.45
CA LEU A 49 16.84 -4.32 -6.61
C LEU A 49 16.37 -5.74 -6.30
N GLU A 50 15.62 -5.90 -5.21
CA GLU A 50 15.10 -7.17 -4.73
C GLU A 50 14.26 -7.89 -5.82
N LYS A 51 13.54 -7.14 -6.67
CA LYS A 51 12.74 -7.71 -7.77
C LYS A 51 13.60 -8.18 -8.94
N ILE A 52 14.72 -7.51 -9.19
CA ILE A 52 15.70 -7.95 -10.19
C ILE A 52 16.41 -9.21 -9.69
N ASP A 53 16.81 -9.24 -8.42
CA ASP A 53 17.44 -10.40 -7.80
C ASP A 53 16.50 -11.62 -7.80
N ASP A 54 15.23 -11.44 -7.41
CA ASP A 54 14.20 -12.49 -7.47
C ASP A 54 14.01 -13.04 -8.90
N PHE A 55 14.08 -12.17 -9.90
CA PHE A 55 13.97 -12.56 -11.30
C PHE A 55 15.19 -13.37 -11.76
N ASN A 56 16.39 -12.93 -11.38
CA ASN A 56 17.64 -13.61 -11.71
C ASN A 56 17.79 -14.95 -11.00
N ASN A 57 17.38 -15.05 -9.75
CA ASN A 57 17.35 -16.29 -8.98
C ASN A 57 16.42 -17.35 -9.60
N LYS A 58 15.43 -16.93 -10.40
CA LYS A 58 14.56 -17.82 -11.19
C LYS A 58 15.13 -18.16 -12.57
N GLY A 59 16.38 -17.80 -12.85
CA GLY A 59 17.07 -18.09 -14.12
C GLY A 59 16.96 -17.00 -15.17
N GLY A 60 16.48 -15.80 -14.82
CA GLY A 60 16.34 -14.68 -15.76
C GLY A 60 17.67 -14.17 -16.35
N ASN A 61 18.73 -14.14 -15.53
CA ASN A 61 20.09 -13.70 -15.87
C ASN A 61 20.14 -12.41 -16.71
N VAL A 62 19.68 -11.30 -16.11
CA VAL A 62 19.57 -9.96 -16.72
C VAL A 62 20.43 -8.95 -15.97
N ASP A 63 20.94 -7.98 -16.72
CA ASP A 63 21.71 -6.85 -16.20
C ASP A 63 20.81 -5.66 -15.80
N PHE A 64 21.36 -4.67 -15.10
CA PHE A 64 20.64 -3.43 -14.78
C PHE A 64 20.33 -2.62 -16.04
N GLY A 65 19.08 -2.20 -16.17
CA GLY A 65 18.57 -1.50 -17.35
C GLY A 65 17.87 -2.43 -18.34
N ALA A 66 17.93 -3.76 -18.14
CA ALA A 66 17.35 -4.77 -19.03
C ALA A 66 15.83 -4.65 -19.20
N PHE A 67 15.12 -4.16 -18.18
CA PHE A 67 13.67 -3.96 -18.25
C PHE A 67 13.28 -2.56 -18.72
N GLY A 68 14.24 -1.66 -18.94
CA GLY A 68 14.01 -0.27 -19.30
C GLY A 68 13.76 0.64 -18.09
N GLU A 69 14.23 0.25 -16.92
CA GLU A 69 14.29 1.05 -15.70
C GLU A 69 15.40 2.11 -15.78
N ASN A 70 15.14 3.33 -15.30
CA ASN A 70 16.17 4.37 -15.18
C ASN A 70 16.92 4.28 -13.86
N LEU A 71 16.22 3.95 -12.77
CA LEU A 71 16.78 3.91 -11.44
C LEU A 71 16.50 2.55 -10.81
N ILE A 72 17.57 1.87 -10.43
CA ILE A 72 17.48 0.70 -9.56
C ILE A 72 17.66 1.22 -8.14
N ILE A 73 16.74 0.89 -7.25
CA ILE A 73 16.76 1.37 -5.88
C ILE A 73 16.65 0.21 -4.89
N GLN A 74 17.08 0.44 -3.65
CA GLN A 74 17.00 -0.53 -2.57
C GLN A 74 16.39 0.11 -1.32
N GLY A 75 15.72 -0.68 -0.48
CA GLY A 75 15.31 -0.27 0.86
C GLY A 75 14.12 0.70 0.89
N ILE A 76 13.34 0.75 -0.19
CA ILE A 76 12.03 1.41 -0.28
C ILE A 76 11.07 0.44 -0.97
N ASP A 77 9.91 0.22 -0.35
CA ASP A 77 8.80 -0.51 -0.96
C ASP A 77 8.03 0.42 -1.93
N LEU A 78 8.43 0.38 -3.20
CA LEU A 78 7.81 1.14 -4.29
C LEU A 78 6.39 0.65 -4.57
N LYS A 79 6.15 -0.65 -4.43
CA LYS A 79 4.83 -1.26 -4.66
C LYS A 79 3.77 -0.66 -3.75
N ASN A 80 4.11 -0.38 -2.49
CA ASN A 80 3.18 0.18 -1.51
C ASN A 80 3.20 1.71 -1.39
N LEU A 81 4.11 2.39 -2.08
CA LEU A 81 4.19 3.86 -2.10
C LEU A 81 3.04 4.48 -2.91
N ALA A 82 2.27 5.43 -2.38
CA ALA A 82 1.10 5.95 -3.08
C ALA A 82 1.46 6.84 -4.29
N VAL A 83 0.61 6.83 -5.33
CA VAL A 83 0.74 7.79 -6.45
C VAL A 83 0.54 9.21 -5.92
N GLY A 84 1.47 10.11 -6.22
CA GLY A 84 1.60 11.45 -5.63
C GLY A 84 2.64 11.55 -4.51
N SER A 85 3.26 10.43 -4.10
CA SER A 85 4.41 10.48 -3.17
C SER A 85 5.59 11.21 -3.79
N ILE A 86 6.29 11.99 -2.98
CA ILE A 86 7.47 12.73 -3.39
C ILE A 86 8.70 12.08 -2.76
N LEU A 87 9.59 11.60 -3.61
CA LEU A 87 10.92 11.12 -3.28
C LEU A 87 11.93 12.26 -3.43
N GLN A 88 12.85 12.36 -2.49
CA GLN A 88 14.04 13.19 -2.58
C GLN A 88 15.27 12.30 -2.80
N ILE A 89 16.09 12.65 -3.79
CA ILE A 89 17.40 12.04 -4.04
C ILE A 89 18.40 13.17 -4.18
N GLY A 90 19.30 13.32 -3.20
CA GLY A 90 20.14 14.51 -3.09
C GLY A 90 19.31 15.80 -3.08
N THR A 91 19.45 16.63 -4.12
CA THR A 91 18.68 17.87 -4.29
C THR A 91 17.46 17.74 -5.21
N ALA A 92 17.34 16.62 -5.92
CA ALA A 92 16.26 16.35 -6.86
C ALA A 92 15.00 15.85 -6.14
N LEU A 93 13.84 16.18 -6.72
CA LEU A 93 12.53 15.74 -6.23
C LEU A 93 11.77 15.03 -7.34
N LEU A 94 11.26 13.83 -7.05
CA LEU A 94 10.50 12.98 -7.95
C LEU A 94 9.11 12.71 -7.38
N GLU A 95 8.06 12.97 -8.14
CA GLU A 95 6.69 12.59 -7.78
C GLU A 95 6.31 11.27 -8.43
N ILE A 96 5.84 10.29 -7.67
CA ILE A 96 5.31 9.04 -8.21
C ILE A 96 4.03 9.32 -8.99
N THR A 97 3.97 8.91 -10.24
CA THR A 97 2.84 9.19 -11.13
C THR A 97 2.05 7.95 -11.52
N GLN A 98 2.69 6.78 -11.51
CA GLN A 98 2.06 5.55 -11.98
C GLN A 98 2.76 4.31 -11.42
N LYS A 99 2.00 3.24 -11.19
CA LYS A 99 2.50 1.89 -10.89
C LYS A 99 2.14 0.93 -12.01
N GLY A 100 3.09 0.08 -12.37
CA GLY A 100 2.96 -0.85 -13.48
C GLY A 100 2.73 -0.14 -14.82
N LYS A 101 2.63 -0.92 -15.88
CA LYS A 101 2.19 -0.44 -17.19
C LYS A 101 1.51 -1.55 -17.97
N GLN A 102 0.49 -1.21 -18.74
CA GLN A 102 0.02 -2.13 -19.78
C GLN A 102 1.06 -2.21 -20.89
N CYS A 103 1.41 -3.44 -21.28
CA CYS A 103 2.22 -3.69 -22.47
C CYS A 103 1.30 -3.99 -23.64
N HIS A 104 1.38 -3.17 -24.68
CA HIS A 104 0.67 -3.39 -25.95
C HIS A 104 1.51 -4.18 -26.97
N HIS A 105 2.83 -4.23 -26.75
CA HIS A 105 3.79 -4.97 -27.56
C HIS A 105 4.82 -5.64 -26.63
N HIS A 106 5.26 -6.83 -27.01
CA HIS A 106 6.31 -7.53 -26.28
C HIS A 106 7.66 -6.81 -26.48
N CYS A 107 8.33 -6.51 -25.37
CA CYS A 107 9.63 -5.83 -25.37
C CYS A 107 10.77 -6.83 -25.59
N LYS A 108 12.00 -6.34 -25.85
CA LYS A 108 13.19 -7.19 -26.05
C LYS A 108 13.39 -8.22 -24.94
N ILE A 109 13.17 -7.81 -23.68
CA ILE A 109 13.32 -8.73 -22.57
C ILE A 109 12.26 -9.83 -22.60
N TYR A 110 10.99 -9.51 -22.89
CA TYR A 110 9.96 -10.53 -23.06
C TYR A 110 10.31 -11.54 -24.17
N HIS A 111 10.87 -11.08 -25.29
CA HIS A 111 11.31 -11.98 -26.35
C HIS A 111 12.53 -12.84 -25.95
N ARG A 112 13.38 -12.36 -25.04
CA ARG A 112 14.58 -13.06 -24.56
C ARG A 112 14.26 -14.09 -23.47
N VAL A 113 13.45 -13.71 -22.48
CA VAL A 113 13.22 -14.51 -21.26
C VAL A 113 11.76 -14.91 -21.04
N GLY A 114 10.85 -14.51 -21.93
CA GLY A 114 9.42 -14.85 -21.86
C GLY A 114 8.59 -14.03 -20.88
N ASP A 115 9.20 -13.11 -20.14
CA ASP A 115 8.53 -12.31 -19.10
C ASP A 115 9.17 -10.92 -18.93
N CYS A 116 8.38 -9.95 -18.47
CA CYS A 116 8.85 -8.61 -18.13
C CYS A 116 8.23 -8.20 -16.79
N ILE A 117 9.06 -7.75 -15.85
CA ILE A 117 8.58 -7.38 -14.51
C ILE A 117 7.97 -5.97 -14.46
N MET A 118 8.31 -5.08 -15.39
CA MET A 118 7.85 -3.68 -15.39
C MET A 118 6.33 -3.47 -15.39
N PRO A 119 5.51 -4.28 -16.08
CA PRO A 119 4.05 -4.21 -15.98
C PRO A 119 3.50 -4.37 -14.57
N ARG A 120 4.19 -5.15 -13.72
CA ARG A 120 3.74 -5.54 -12.38
C ARG A 120 4.46 -4.76 -11.28
N GLU A 121 5.77 -4.62 -11.41
CA GLU A 121 6.66 -4.11 -10.36
C GLU A 121 7.22 -2.71 -10.68
N GLY A 122 7.19 -2.27 -11.93
CA GLY A 122 7.78 -0.99 -12.33
C GLY A 122 6.99 0.21 -11.79
N VAL A 123 7.68 1.22 -11.26
CA VAL A 123 7.06 2.47 -10.81
C VAL A 123 7.58 3.63 -11.64
N PHE A 124 6.71 4.59 -11.96
CA PHE A 124 7.07 5.76 -12.76
C PHE A 124 6.91 7.04 -11.97
N ALA A 125 7.78 8.00 -12.28
CA ALA A 125 7.81 9.29 -11.64
C ALA A 125 8.01 10.45 -12.61
N LYS A 126 7.66 11.64 -12.14
CA LYS A 126 7.90 12.93 -12.78
C LYS A 126 8.93 13.73 -12.00
N VAL A 127 9.81 14.44 -12.69
CA VAL A 127 10.82 15.29 -12.04
C VAL A 127 10.20 16.65 -11.66
N LEU A 128 9.99 16.88 -10.36
CA LEU A 128 9.48 18.15 -9.82
C LEU A 128 10.59 19.19 -9.67
N LYS A 129 11.78 18.74 -9.24
CA LYS A 129 12.99 19.54 -9.11
C LYS A 129 14.17 18.73 -9.64
N GLY A 130 14.93 19.31 -10.55
CA GLY A 130 16.13 18.67 -11.11
C GLY A 130 17.28 18.62 -10.11
N GLY A 131 18.31 17.86 -10.46
CA GLY A 131 19.52 17.67 -9.65
C GLY A 131 20.41 16.59 -10.25
N ILE A 132 21.65 16.54 -9.79
CA ILE A 132 22.58 15.46 -10.13
C ILE A 132 22.41 14.36 -9.09
N ILE A 133 22.33 13.12 -9.56
CA ILE A 133 22.22 11.92 -8.74
C ILE A 133 23.38 10.96 -9.02
N PHE A 134 23.78 10.22 -8.00
CA PHE A 134 24.86 9.24 -8.04
C PHE A 134 24.40 7.91 -7.45
N PRO A 135 25.02 6.77 -7.85
CA PRO A 135 24.91 5.54 -7.08
C PRO A 135 25.27 5.78 -5.60
N ASN A 136 24.54 5.14 -4.71
CA ASN A 136 24.56 5.29 -3.24
C ASN A 136 23.91 6.55 -2.67
N ASP A 137 23.35 7.45 -3.49
CA ASP A 137 22.56 8.57 -2.97
C ASP A 137 21.39 8.06 -2.12
N GLU A 138 21.19 8.70 -0.96
CA GLU A 138 20.07 8.40 -0.08
C GLU A 138 18.76 8.87 -0.72
N ILE A 139 17.75 7.99 -0.65
CA ILE A 139 16.39 8.29 -1.07
C ILE A 139 15.51 8.47 0.17
N LYS A 140 14.88 9.64 0.26
CA LYS A 140 13.92 9.98 1.32
C LYS A 140 12.54 10.15 0.74
N ILE A 141 11.53 9.54 1.37
CA ILE A 141 10.13 9.86 1.09
C ILE A 141 9.80 11.12 1.88
N ILE A 142 9.72 12.27 1.20
CA ILE A 142 9.48 13.57 1.88
C ILE A 142 8.01 13.93 1.93
N LYS A 143 7.18 13.29 1.10
CA LYS A 143 5.73 13.39 1.15
C LYS A 143 5.12 12.08 0.68
N SER A 144 4.13 11.58 1.40
CA SER A 144 3.22 10.56 0.88
C SER A 144 1.80 11.12 0.90
N PRO A 145 0.97 10.83 -0.13
CA PRO A 145 -0.45 11.10 -0.10
C PRO A 145 -1.05 10.48 1.15
N ILE A 146 -1.82 11.27 1.87
CA ILE A 146 -2.61 10.77 2.98
C ILE A 146 -3.78 10.00 2.37
N THR A 147 -3.99 8.78 2.82
CA THR A 147 -5.19 8.01 2.47
C THR A 147 -6.31 8.35 3.44
N LEU A 148 -7.40 8.90 2.91
CA LEU A 148 -8.67 9.01 3.62
C LEU A 148 -9.53 7.80 3.27
N GLU A 149 -9.66 6.87 4.20
CA GLU A 149 -10.50 5.68 4.08
C GLU A 149 -11.88 5.92 4.69
N ALA A 150 -12.91 5.88 3.85
CA ALA A 150 -14.30 6.03 4.31
C ALA A 150 -14.90 4.66 4.66
N CYS A 151 -15.39 4.52 5.89
CA CYS A 151 -16.21 3.37 6.30
C CYS A 151 -17.64 3.55 5.78
N VAL A 152 -18.10 2.64 4.93
CA VAL A 152 -19.38 2.77 4.22
C VAL A 152 -20.24 1.51 4.37
N GLY A 153 -21.54 1.71 4.52
CA GLY A 153 -22.54 0.66 4.71
C GLY A 153 -23.25 0.21 3.42
N SER A 154 -22.99 0.88 2.30
CA SER A 154 -23.67 0.62 1.03
C SER A 154 -22.86 1.13 -0.16
N TYR A 155 -23.22 0.66 -1.36
CA TYR A 155 -22.65 1.18 -2.60
C TYR A 155 -22.92 2.69 -2.80
N SER A 156 -24.11 3.17 -2.45
CA SER A 156 -24.45 4.59 -2.56
C SER A 156 -23.60 5.46 -1.65
N GLU A 157 -23.36 5.02 -0.40
CA GLU A 157 -22.44 5.70 0.52
C GLU A 157 -21.00 5.70 -0.03
N ALA A 158 -20.55 4.60 -0.64
CA ALA A 158 -19.24 4.52 -1.28
C ALA A 158 -19.07 5.58 -2.39
N ILE A 159 -20.07 5.73 -3.27
CA ILE A 159 -20.06 6.75 -4.33
C ILE A 159 -20.04 8.17 -3.75
N ILE A 160 -20.82 8.43 -2.70
CA ILE A 160 -20.84 9.73 -2.02
C ILE A 160 -19.45 10.04 -1.44
N ALA A 161 -18.83 9.07 -0.76
CA ALA A 161 -17.50 9.23 -0.18
C ALA A 161 -16.43 9.51 -1.25
N ILE A 162 -16.47 8.78 -2.38
CA ILE A 162 -15.58 9.03 -3.53
C ILE A 162 -15.71 10.45 -4.04
N ASN A 163 -16.94 10.91 -4.28
CA ASN A 163 -17.20 12.25 -4.80
C ASN A 163 -16.77 13.37 -3.83
N LYS A 164 -16.67 13.06 -2.54
CA LYS A 164 -16.16 13.97 -1.50
C LYS A 164 -14.65 13.89 -1.32
N GLY A 165 -13.97 12.96 -1.99
CA GLY A 165 -12.50 12.88 -2.01
C GLY A 165 -11.91 11.72 -1.20
N ALA A 166 -12.70 10.70 -0.85
CA ALA A 166 -12.13 9.48 -0.26
C ALA A 166 -11.16 8.82 -1.26
N ASN A 167 -10.03 8.31 -0.75
CA ASN A 167 -9.04 7.61 -1.57
C ASN A 167 -9.16 6.10 -1.48
N ARG A 168 -9.88 5.62 -0.46
CA ARG A 168 -10.23 4.21 -0.26
C ARG A 168 -11.57 4.10 0.46
N VAL A 169 -12.26 2.98 0.27
CA VAL A 169 -13.44 2.63 1.08
C VAL A 169 -13.21 1.34 1.82
N GLU A 170 -13.69 1.27 3.06
CA GLU A 170 -13.93 0.02 3.78
C GLU A 170 -15.44 -0.25 3.74
N LEU A 171 -15.82 -1.32 3.06
CA LEU A 171 -17.21 -1.76 2.93
C LEU A 171 -17.57 -2.70 4.08
N CYS A 172 -18.62 -2.33 4.80
CA CYS A 172 -19.18 -3.07 5.93
C CYS A 172 -20.70 -3.19 5.77
N GLU A 173 -21.32 -4.15 6.45
CA GLU A 173 -22.74 -4.13 6.81
C GLU A 173 -22.89 -3.98 8.33
N ASN A 174 -24.10 -3.68 8.83
CA ASN A 174 -24.39 -3.58 10.27
C ASN A 174 -23.41 -2.66 11.04
N LEU A 175 -23.19 -1.44 10.53
CA LEU A 175 -22.23 -0.49 11.12
C LEU A 175 -22.49 -0.15 12.61
N PHE A 176 -23.73 -0.26 13.08
CA PHE A 176 -24.07 -0.05 14.49
C PHE A 176 -23.47 -1.13 15.41
N GLU A 177 -23.19 -2.32 14.88
CA GLU A 177 -22.53 -3.44 15.57
C GLU A 177 -20.99 -3.42 15.40
N GLY A 178 -20.44 -2.31 14.89
CA GLY A 178 -19.02 -2.17 14.56
C GLY A 178 -18.61 -2.74 13.20
N GLY A 179 -19.57 -3.11 12.35
CA GLY A 179 -19.31 -3.62 11.00
C GLY A 179 -19.25 -5.15 10.94
N THR A 180 -19.85 -5.73 9.91
CA THR A 180 -19.90 -7.17 9.60
C THR A 180 -19.68 -7.39 8.11
N THR A 181 -19.44 -8.64 7.70
CA THR A 181 -19.25 -9.00 6.29
C THR A 181 -20.46 -8.55 5.45
N PRO A 182 -20.26 -7.75 4.40
CA PRO A 182 -21.33 -7.37 3.48
C PRO A 182 -21.82 -8.53 2.62
N SER A 183 -23.04 -8.42 2.10
CA SER A 183 -23.60 -9.36 1.13
C SER A 183 -22.78 -9.46 -0.17
N TYR A 184 -22.74 -10.67 -0.76
CA TYR A 184 -22.05 -10.96 -2.02
C TYR A 184 -22.34 -9.95 -3.14
N GLY A 185 -23.62 -9.60 -3.34
CA GLY A 185 -24.04 -8.67 -4.38
C GLY A 185 -23.45 -7.26 -4.18
N THR A 186 -23.34 -6.81 -2.94
CA THR A 186 -22.77 -5.51 -2.59
C THR A 186 -21.26 -5.51 -2.81
N ILE A 187 -20.55 -6.57 -2.39
CA ILE A 187 -19.11 -6.74 -2.63
C ILE A 187 -18.82 -6.69 -4.14
N LYS A 188 -19.57 -7.48 -4.92
CA LYS A 188 -19.42 -7.53 -6.38
C LYS A 188 -19.60 -6.15 -7.01
N LYS A 189 -20.57 -5.37 -6.55
CA LYS A 189 -20.83 -4.03 -7.09
C LYS A 189 -19.75 -3.02 -6.71
N VAL A 190 -19.25 -3.07 -5.49
CA VAL A 190 -18.20 -2.17 -4.97
C VAL A 190 -16.84 -2.41 -5.64
N ARG A 191 -16.59 -3.59 -6.21
CA ARG A 191 -15.39 -3.82 -7.03
C ARG A 191 -15.33 -2.96 -8.30
N GLU A 192 -16.46 -2.44 -8.78
CA GLU A 192 -16.53 -1.58 -9.97
C GLU A 192 -16.09 -0.12 -9.68
N LEU A 193 -15.79 0.22 -8.41
CA LEU A 193 -15.38 1.57 -8.04
C LEU A 193 -14.00 1.94 -8.60
N ALA A 194 -13.80 3.24 -8.84
CA ALA A 194 -12.55 3.78 -9.38
C ALA A 194 -11.40 3.82 -8.35
N ILE A 195 -11.71 3.70 -7.06
CA ILE A 195 -10.75 3.69 -5.96
C ILE A 195 -10.72 2.30 -5.30
N PRO A 196 -9.64 1.95 -4.58
CA PRO A 196 -9.59 0.70 -3.85
C PRO A 196 -10.73 0.54 -2.85
N ALA A 197 -11.28 -0.67 -2.80
CA ALA A 197 -12.29 -1.07 -1.82
C ALA A 197 -11.78 -2.26 -1.02
N PHE A 198 -11.89 -2.13 0.30
CA PHE A 198 -11.56 -3.15 1.28
C PHE A 198 -12.86 -3.69 1.88
N VAL A 199 -12.91 -4.98 2.18
CA VAL A 199 -14.13 -5.64 2.65
C VAL A 199 -13.93 -6.17 4.06
N MET A 200 -14.85 -5.84 4.95
CA MET A 200 -14.92 -6.43 6.29
C MET A 200 -15.18 -7.93 6.18
N ILE A 201 -14.40 -8.74 6.91
CA ILE A 201 -14.62 -10.17 7.11
C ILE A 201 -14.89 -10.37 8.60
N ARG A 202 -16.16 -10.30 8.97
CA ARG A 202 -16.62 -10.41 10.36
C ARG A 202 -18.05 -10.97 10.39
N PRO A 203 -18.24 -12.24 10.77
CA PRO A 203 -19.51 -12.94 10.56
C PRO A 203 -20.64 -12.44 11.48
N ARG A 204 -20.30 -11.76 12.58
CA ARG A 204 -21.24 -11.18 13.54
C ARG A 204 -20.63 -10.03 14.35
N GLY A 205 -21.49 -9.25 15.00
CA GLY A 205 -21.10 -8.30 16.04
C GLY A 205 -20.56 -8.98 17.31
N GLY A 206 -20.27 -8.16 18.33
CA GLY A 206 -19.75 -8.61 19.62
C GLY A 206 -18.24 -8.88 19.60
N ASP A 207 -17.82 -9.95 20.28
CA ASP A 207 -16.41 -10.31 20.43
C ASP A 207 -15.73 -10.78 19.12
N PHE A 208 -14.42 -11.06 19.23
CA PHE A 208 -13.56 -11.53 18.15
C PHE A 208 -13.10 -12.99 18.36
N CYS A 209 -13.76 -13.72 19.26
CA CYS A 209 -13.48 -15.12 19.55
C CYS A 209 -14.51 -15.99 18.83
N TYR A 210 -14.11 -16.56 17.70
CA TYR A 210 -15.03 -17.26 16.81
C TYR A 210 -15.10 -18.77 17.09
N SER A 211 -16.29 -19.33 16.94
CA SER A 211 -16.49 -20.78 16.88
C SER A 211 -15.96 -21.35 15.56
N GLN A 212 -15.78 -22.68 15.50
CA GLN A 212 -15.33 -23.33 14.26
C GLN A 212 -16.25 -23.03 13.07
N ALA A 213 -17.57 -23.02 13.27
CA ALA A 213 -18.52 -22.73 12.21
C ALA A 213 -18.38 -21.29 11.69
N GLU A 214 -18.15 -20.33 12.59
CA GLU A 214 -17.91 -18.92 12.23
C GLU A 214 -16.59 -18.73 11.49
N ILE A 215 -15.55 -19.47 11.88
CA ILE A 215 -14.26 -19.49 11.18
C ILE A 215 -14.43 -20.00 9.74
N GLU A 216 -15.20 -21.07 9.53
CA GLU A 216 -15.46 -21.58 8.18
C GLU A 216 -16.25 -20.58 7.32
N ILE A 217 -17.19 -19.84 7.90
CA ILE A 217 -17.88 -18.72 7.23
C ILE A 217 -16.87 -17.66 6.79
N MET A 218 -15.98 -17.22 7.70
CA MET A 218 -14.94 -16.23 7.38
C MET A 218 -14.03 -16.69 6.24
N LYS A 219 -13.63 -17.96 6.24
CA LYS A 219 -12.80 -18.52 5.17
C LYS A 219 -13.53 -18.48 3.83
N GLU A 220 -14.81 -18.78 3.81
CA GLU A 220 -15.61 -18.72 2.57
C GLU A 220 -15.75 -17.28 2.06
N ASP A 221 -16.03 -16.32 2.96
CA ASP A 221 -16.10 -14.90 2.60
C ASP A 221 -14.77 -14.36 2.03
N ILE A 222 -13.63 -14.81 2.57
CA ILE A 222 -12.30 -14.47 2.03
C ILE A 222 -12.11 -15.02 0.61
N LYS A 223 -12.51 -16.27 0.36
CA LYS A 223 -12.43 -16.87 -0.99
C LYS A 223 -13.30 -16.09 -1.98
N VAL A 224 -14.53 -15.76 -1.58
CA VAL A 224 -15.45 -14.94 -2.38
C VAL A 224 -14.82 -13.59 -2.73
N CYS A 225 -14.23 -12.89 -1.75
CA CYS A 225 -13.54 -11.61 -1.99
C CYS A 225 -12.39 -11.77 -2.99
N LYS A 226 -11.61 -12.85 -2.87
CA LYS A 226 -10.49 -13.15 -3.76
C LYS A 226 -10.96 -13.44 -5.19
N GLU A 227 -12.01 -14.25 -5.36
CA GLU A 227 -12.62 -14.56 -6.66
C GLU A 227 -13.18 -13.32 -7.34
N LEU A 228 -13.79 -12.41 -6.58
CA LEU A 228 -14.31 -11.14 -7.09
C LEU A 228 -13.20 -10.11 -7.39
N GLY A 229 -11.95 -10.38 -7.00
CA GLY A 229 -10.81 -9.48 -7.22
C GLY A 229 -10.84 -8.25 -6.31
N VAL A 230 -11.34 -8.40 -5.08
CA VAL A 230 -11.24 -7.39 -4.02
C VAL A 230 -9.76 -7.12 -3.73
N LEU A 231 -9.40 -5.86 -3.46
CA LEU A 231 -8.00 -5.47 -3.26
C LEU A 231 -7.51 -5.67 -1.82
N GLY A 232 -8.43 -5.67 -0.85
CA GLY A 232 -8.07 -5.94 0.54
C GLY A 232 -9.24 -6.41 1.40
N VAL A 233 -8.89 -7.11 2.48
CA VAL A 233 -9.83 -7.63 3.47
C VAL A 233 -9.44 -7.14 4.87
N VAL A 234 -10.44 -6.99 5.73
CA VAL A 234 -10.31 -6.43 7.06
C VAL A 234 -10.87 -7.42 8.07
N PHE A 235 -10.06 -7.89 9.02
CA PHE A 235 -10.50 -8.82 10.07
C PHE A 235 -9.59 -8.74 11.29
N GLY A 236 -9.97 -9.42 12.37
CA GLY A 236 -9.11 -9.66 13.51
C GLY A 236 -9.70 -10.76 14.36
N VAL A 237 -8.83 -11.60 14.91
CA VAL A 237 -9.21 -12.81 15.63
C VAL A 237 -8.50 -12.84 16.97
N LEU A 238 -9.28 -13.03 18.04
CA LEU A 238 -8.79 -13.10 19.41
C LEU A 238 -9.20 -14.43 20.05
N THR A 239 -8.41 -14.83 21.04
CA THR A 239 -8.76 -15.89 21.98
C THR A 239 -9.71 -15.36 23.05
N LYS A 240 -10.29 -16.27 23.86
CA LYS A 240 -11.17 -15.91 24.98
C LYS A 240 -10.51 -15.01 26.04
N ASP A 241 -9.18 -15.03 26.10
CA ASP A 241 -8.39 -14.22 27.02
C ASP A 241 -7.97 -12.87 26.40
N ASN A 242 -8.60 -12.46 25.30
CA ASN A 242 -8.27 -11.25 24.54
C ASN A 242 -6.79 -11.18 24.13
N LYS A 243 -6.22 -12.32 23.72
CA LYS A 243 -4.92 -12.39 23.03
C LYS A 243 -5.13 -12.69 21.55
N ILE A 244 -4.25 -12.24 20.67
CA ILE A 244 -4.35 -12.55 19.24
C ILE A 244 -4.26 -14.07 19.02
N ASP A 245 -5.21 -14.63 18.28
CA ASP A 245 -5.17 -16.04 17.88
C ASP A 245 -4.24 -16.21 16.67
N TYR A 246 -2.94 -16.29 16.93
CA TYR A 246 -1.93 -16.39 15.87
C TYR A 246 -2.07 -17.62 14.96
N PRO A 247 -2.36 -18.83 15.47
CA PRO A 247 -2.63 -19.98 14.61
C PRO A 247 -3.74 -19.71 13.59
N LEU A 248 -4.90 -19.20 14.04
CA LEU A 248 -6.01 -18.86 13.15
C LEU A 248 -5.66 -17.68 12.22
N LEU A 249 -5.02 -16.65 12.76
CA LEU A 249 -4.62 -15.47 12.00
C LEU A 249 -3.74 -15.83 10.80
N LYS A 250 -2.73 -16.70 11.01
CA LYS A 250 -1.85 -17.19 9.94
C LYS A 250 -2.63 -17.95 8.86
N GLU A 251 -3.59 -18.78 9.26
CA GLU A 251 -4.44 -19.50 8.31
C GLU A 251 -5.25 -18.53 7.42
N LEU A 252 -5.90 -17.54 8.03
CA LEU A 252 -6.69 -16.54 7.31
C LEU A 252 -5.81 -15.64 6.42
N VAL A 253 -4.60 -15.29 6.87
CA VAL A 253 -3.64 -14.49 6.08
C VAL A 253 -3.20 -15.24 4.84
N GLU A 254 -2.80 -16.52 4.96
CA GLU A 254 -2.41 -17.32 3.78
C GLU A 254 -3.57 -17.48 2.79
N LEU A 255 -4.80 -17.65 3.28
CA LEU A 255 -5.98 -17.74 2.42
C LEU A 255 -6.25 -16.42 1.67
N ALA A 256 -6.09 -15.28 2.35
CA ALA A 256 -6.36 -13.95 1.81
C ALA A 256 -5.33 -13.47 0.78
N LYS A 257 -4.07 -13.92 0.85
CA LYS A 257 -3.04 -13.57 -0.14
C LYS A 257 -3.51 -13.87 -1.58
N PRO A 258 -3.29 -12.98 -2.57
CA PRO A 258 -2.45 -11.79 -2.51
C PRO A 258 -3.20 -10.49 -2.15
N MET A 259 -4.44 -10.57 -1.63
CA MET A 259 -5.16 -9.38 -1.16
C MET A 259 -4.40 -8.73 0.00
N SER A 260 -4.54 -7.41 0.13
CA SER A 260 -3.98 -6.69 1.26
C SER A 260 -4.82 -6.90 2.51
N ILE A 261 -4.19 -6.93 3.69
CA ILE A 261 -4.85 -7.33 4.94
C ILE A 261 -4.72 -6.25 5.99
N THR A 262 -5.85 -5.84 6.57
CA THR A 262 -5.91 -4.93 7.71
C THR A 262 -6.37 -5.69 8.96
N PHE A 263 -5.56 -5.67 10.02
CA PHE A 263 -6.00 -6.11 11.34
C PHE A 263 -6.84 -5.00 11.98
N HIS A 264 -8.13 -5.26 12.20
CA HIS A 264 -9.08 -4.23 12.62
C HIS A 264 -9.00 -3.88 14.12
N LYS A 265 -10.03 -3.19 14.63
CA LYS A 265 -10.14 -2.72 16.02
C LYS A 265 -10.05 -3.78 17.12
N ALA A 266 -10.03 -5.08 16.81
CA ALA A 266 -9.68 -6.12 17.79
C ALA A 266 -8.34 -5.84 18.52
N ILE A 267 -7.41 -5.13 17.89
CA ILE A 267 -6.17 -4.70 18.55
C ILE A 267 -6.42 -3.79 19.76
N ASP A 268 -7.55 -3.07 19.78
CA ASP A 268 -7.90 -2.18 20.87
C ASP A 268 -8.44 -2.95 22.10
N GLU A 269 -8.75 -4.25 21.98
CA GLU A 269 -9.24 -5.10 23.08
C GLU A 269 -8.12 -5.80 23.86
N ILE A 270 -6.93 -5.93 23.28
CA ILE A 270 -5.83 -6.69 23.90
C ILE A 270 -5.05 -5.84 24.91
N GLU A 271 -4.46 -6.45 25.93
CA GLU A 271 -3.85 -5.72 27.05
C GLU A 271 -2.62 -4.87 26.64
N ASN A 272 -1.66 -5.48 25.93
CA ASN A 272 -0.37 -4.87 25.57
C ASN A 272 -0.15 -4.84 24.05
N PRO A 273 -0.96 -4.09 23.28
CA PRO A 273 -0.94 -4.13 21.82
C PRO A 273 0.36 -3.67 21.17
N GLU A 274 1.15 -2.83 21.82
CA GLU A 274 2.45 -2.39 21.31
C GLU A 274 3.42 -3.55 21.04
N ASN A 275 3.28 -4.65 21.79
CA ASN A 275 4.15 -5.83 21.67
C ASN A 275 3.81 -6.68 20.44
N GLU A 276 2.62 -6.50 19.86
CA GLU A 276 2.13 -7.33 18.76
C GLU A 276 2.33 -6.70 17.39
N ILE A 277 2.71 -5.42 17.30
CA ILE A 277 2.79 -4.65 16.05
C ILE A 277 3.73 -5.31 15.04
N LEU A 278 4.95 -5.64 15.47
CA LEU A 278 5.95 -6.25 14.58
C LEU A 278 5.61 -7.70 14.27
N THR A 279 5.08 -8.45 15.24
CA THR A 279 4.60 -9.82 15.03
C THR A 279 3.47 -9.86 14.00
N LEU A 280 2.54 -8.90 14.04
CA LEU A 280 1.48 -8.76 13.03
C LEU A 280 2.06 -8.51 11.64
N ALA A 281 3.09 -7.67 11.52
CA ALA A 281 3.80 -7.45 10.26
C ALA A 281 4.44 -8.75 9.74
N GLU A 282 5.13 -9.49 10.60
CA GLU A 282 5.82 -10.75 10.27
C GLU A 282 4.86 -11.83 9.76
N VAL A 283 3.64 -11.91 10.31
CA VAL A 283 2.63 -12.88 9.84
C VAL A 283 1.91 -12.43 8.57
N GLY A 284 2.21 -11.25 8.03
CA GLY A 284 1.71 -10.77 6.75
C GLY A 284 0.52 -9.81 6.82
N ILE A 285 0.31 -9.13 7.96
CA ILE A 285 -0.64 -8.01 8.05
C ILE A 285 0.01 -6.75 7.51
N ASP A 286 -0.68 -6.05 6.61
CA ASP A 286 -0.18 -4.82 6.00
C ASP A 286 -0.50 -3.58 6.85
N ARG A 287 -1.62 -3.61 7.59
CA ARG A 287 -2.13 -2.45 8.33
C ARG A 287 -2.81 -2.82 9.64
N ILE A 288 -2.79 -1.91 10.60
CA ILE A 288 -3.53 -2.00 11.87
C ILE A 288 -4.49 -0.81 11.95
N LEU A 289 -5.78 -1.06 12.08
CA LEU A 289 -6.81 -0.05 12.34
C LEU A 289 -7.05 0.07 13.85
N THR A 290 -6.82 1.25 14.42
CA THR A 290 -6.86 1.43 15.88
C THR A 290 -7.24 2.86 16.26
N SER A 291 -7.90 3.01 17.41
CA SER A 291 -8.11 4.31 18.07
C SER A 291 -7.24 4.47 19.33
N GLY A 292 -6.17 3.67 19.45
CA GLY A 292 -5.25 3.68 20.58
C GLY A 292 -5.90 3.23 21.88
N LYS A 293 -6.76 2.21 21.84
CA LYS A 293 -7.56 1.72 22.99
C LYS A 293 -8.46 2.79 23.65
N LYS A 294 -8.82 3.84 22.92
CA LYS A 294 -9.71 4.92 23.41
C LYS A 294 -10.91 5.11 22.50
N ALA A 295 -11.91 5.85 22.98
CA ALA A 295 -13.12 6.13 22.19
C ALA A 295 -12.79 7.01 20.97
N THR A 296 -11.84 7.93 21.13
CA THR A 296 -11.41 8.84 20.06
C THR A 296 -9.90 8.77 19.80
N ALA A 297 -9.50 9.11 18.57
CA ALA A 297 -8.09 9.23 18.19
C ALA A 297 -7.34 10.24 19.06
N PHE A 298 -8.00 11.34 19.45
CA PHE A 298 -7.42 12.37 20.33
C PHE A 298 -7.01 11.81 21.68
N GLU A 299 -7.89 11.04 22.31
CA GLU A 299 -7.59 10.40 23.60
C GLU A 299 -6.52 9.30 23.45
N GLY A 300 -6.53 8.59 22.32
CA GLY A 300 -5.57 7.53 22.00
C GLY A 300 -4.23 8.03 21.45
N ALA A 301 -4.02 9.35 21.35
CA ALA A 301 -2.91 9.94 20.58
C ALA A 301 -1.53 9.49 21.05
N GLU A 302 -1.32 9.34 22.36
CA GLU A 302 -0.05 8.88 22.92
C GLU A 302 0.29 7.47 22.44
N LEU A 303 -0.66 6.54 22.57
CA LEU A 303 -0.48 5.15 22.18
C LEU A 303 -0.37 5.00 20.65
N LEU A 304 -1.16 5.75 19.89
CA LEU A 304 -1.08 5.78 18.42
C LEU A 304 0.30 6.25 17.94
N ASN A 305 0.86 7.31 18.53
CA ASN A 305 2.21 7.77 18.21
C ASN A 305 3.28 6.73 18.58
N LYS A 306 3.11 6.02 19.70
CA LYS A 306 3.96 4.88 20.07
C LYS A 306 3.89 3.79 19.01
N PHE A 307 2.70 3.45 18.52
CA PHE A 307 2.53 2.44 17.48
C PHE A 307 3.20 2.84 16.17
N ILE A 308 3.01 4.08 15.72
CA ILE A 308 3.64 4.60 14.49
C ILE A 308 5.17 4.48 14.59
N LYS A 309 5.75 4.81 15.75
CA LYS A 309 7.19 4.69 15.99
C LYS A 309 7.71 3.24 15.96
N ILE A 310 6.93 2.30 16.49
CA ILE A 310 7.29 0.86 16.47
C ILE A 310 7.15 0.31 15.05
N ALA A 311 6.04 0.64 14.38
CA ALA A 311 5.68 0.13 13.07
C ALA A 311 6.65 0.55 11.95
N GLN A 312 7.16 1.79 12.01
CA GLN A 312 8.07 2.36 11.02
C GLN A 312 7.57 2.13 9.57
N ASP A 313 8.34 1.38 8.77
CA ASP A 313 8.03 0.99 7.39
C ASP A 313 7.52 -0.46 7.27
N LYS A 314 7.41 -1.20 8.39
CA LYS A 314 7.06 -2.64 8.41
C LYS A 314 5.57 -2.91 8.30
N ILE A 315 4.76 -2.04 8.90
CA ILE A 315 3.30 -2.14 8.92
C ILE A 315 2.71 -0.73 9.03
N LYS A 316 1.54 -0.47 8.45
CA LYS A 316 0.92 0.86 8.53
C LYS A 316 -0.07 0.94 9.68
N ILE A 317 -0.15 2.10 10.34
CA ILE A 317 -1.15 2.37 11.37
C ILE A 317 -2.26 3.24 10.77
N ILE A 318 -3.47 2.71 10.63
CA ILE A 318 -4.64 3.47 10.22
C ILE A 318 -5.27 4.09 11.46
N VAL A 319 -5.23 5.42 11.55
CA VAL A 319 -5.79 6.15 12.69
C VAL A 319 -7.31 6.24 12.55
N CYS A 320 -8.04 5.73 13.54
CA CYS A 320 -9.50 5.82 13.62
C CYS A 320 -9.98 6.31 14.99
N GLY A 321 -11.31 6.36 15.18
CA GLY A 321 -11.93 6.85 16.42
C GLY A 321 -12.37 8.31 16.30
N GLY A 322 -13.52 8.53 15.68
CA GLY A 322 -14.11 9.87 15.56
C GLY A 322 -13.38 10.82 14.60
N VAL A 323 -12.58 10.30 13.66
CA VAL A 323 -11.94 11.12 12.62
C VAL A 323 -12.99 11.59 11.62
N THR A 324 -13.08 12.89 11.40
CA THR A 324 -14.01 13.54 10.47
C THR A 324 -13.29 14.57 9.60
N SER A 325 -13.94 15.05 8.54
CA SER A 325 -13.47 16.16 7.72
C SER A 325 -13.08 17.40 8.55
N ASP A 326 -13.83 17.66 9.61
CA ASP A 326 -13.71 18.88 10.43
C ASP A 326 -12.49 18.84 11.36
N ASN A 327 -12.16 17.65 11.89
CA ASN A 327 -11.06 17.50 12.85
C ASN A 327 -9.79 16.87 12.26
N PHE A 328 -9.84 16.40 11.01
CA PHE A 328 -8.76 15.68 10.35
C PHE A 328 -7.43 16.44 10.39
N GLN A 329 -7.41 17.74 10.09
CA GLN A 329 -6.17 18.54 10.08
C GLN A 329 -5.51 18.59 11.45
N GLN A 330 -6.30 18.67 12.52
CA GLN A 330 -5.81 18.68 13.88
C GLN A 330 -5.28 17.29 14.29
N ILE A 331 -6.01 16.22 13.93
CA ILE A 331 -5.58 14.84 14.18
C ILE A 331 -4.28 14.53 13.43
N ASN A 332 -4.18 14.88 12.15
CA ASN A 332 -2.99 14.62 11.34
C ASN A 332 -1.74 15.37 11.86
N LYS A 333 -1.93 16.55 12.46
CA LYS A 333 -0.85 17.28 13.13
C LYS A 333 -0.42 16.59 14.43
N LEU A 334 -1.36 16.06 15.19
CA LEU A 334 -1.12 15.43 16.49
C LEU A 334 -0.59 13.98 16.37
N ILE A 335 -1.02 13.27 15.33
CA ILE A 335 -0.79 11.85 15.09
C ILE A 335 -0.44 11.70 13.61
N PRO A 336 0.83 11.96 13.21
CA PRO A 336 1.22 11.99 11.81
C PRO A 336 1.31 10.57 11.22
N SER A 337 0.16 10.05 10.79
CA SER A 337 0.05 8.83 9.98
C SER A 337 -0.11 9.15 8.49
N THR A 338 0.03 8.12 7.66
CA THR A 338 -0.24 8.18 6.21
C THR A 338 -1.64 7.69 5.86
N GLU A 339 -2.37 7.07 6.80
CA GLU A 339 -3.70 6.52 6.56
C GLU A 339 -4.64 6.83 7.74
N TYR A 340 -5.86 7.28 7.42
CA TYR A 340 -6.88 7.67 8.39
C TYR A 340 -8.23 7.08 7.98
N HIS A 341 -9.04 6.76 8.96
CA HIS A 341 -10.30 6.07 8.77
C HIS A 341 -11.44 6.75 9.53
N GLY A 342 -12.59 6.92 8.86
CA GLY A 342 -13.80 7.38 9.51
C GLY A 342 -15.02 7.41 8.60
N LYS A 343 -16.22 7.33 9.20
CA LYS A 343 -17.50 7.39 8.47
C LYS A 343 -17.76 8.77 7.83
N LYS A 344 -17.24 9.84 8.44
CA LYS A 344 -17.40 11.24 7.99
C LYS A 344 -16.06 11.89 7.66
N ILE A 345 -15.08 11.10 7.21
CA ILE A 345 -13.72 11.58 6.98
C ILE A 345 -13.60 12.54 5.80
N VAL A 346 -14.57 12.51 4.88
CA VAL A 346 -14.66 13.35 3.68
C VAL A 346 -16.03 13.99 3.52
#